data_AF-A0A6C0T8E6-F1
#
_entry.id   AF-A0A6C0T8E6-F1
#
_cell.length_a   1.000
_cell.length_b   1.000
_cell.length_c   1.000
_cell.angle_alpha   90.00
_cell.angle_beta   90.00
_cell.angle_gamma   90.00
#
_symmetry.space_group_name_H-M   'P 1'
#
loop_
_entity.id
_entity.type
_entity.pdbx_description
1 polymer ?
#
loop_
_entity_poly.entity_id
_entity_poly.type
_entity_poly.pdbx_seq_one_letter_code
_entity_poly.pdbx_strand_id
1 'polypeptide(L)'
;MNRNHQNEYEVIDAPHCGCPADDVVKYPLTDDPNAGLQNMNYKEYLQTYGGDYTDPLINPNLSVSGKDVIQVGINIVGRLLSFFGFPFSSQWVTVYTYLLNSLWPDDENSIWDAFMERVEELIDQKISEAVKGRALDDLTGLQYNYNLYVEALDEWLNRPNGARASLVSQRFNILDSLFTQFMPSFGSGPGSQNYATILLPVYAQAANLHLLLLKDADIYGARWGLNQTQIDQFHSRQQSLTQTYTNHCVTAYNDGLAELRGTTAESWFKYNQYRREM
;
A
#
# COMPACT_ATOMS: atom_id res chain seq x y z
N MET A 1 -11.02 -37.07 14.32
CA MET A 1 -11.08 -36.83 12.86
C MET A 1 -10.49 -35.44 12.64
N ASN A 2 -9.27 -35.37 12.12
CA ASN A 2 -8.55 -34.12 11.89
C ASN A 2 -8.30 -34.01 10.38
N ARG A 3 -8.87 -33.02 9.71
CA ARG A 3 -8.59 -32.72 8.30
C ARG A 3 -7.65 -31.51 8.26
N ASN A 4 -6.39 -31.78 7.93
CA ASN A 4 -5.45 -30.78 7.47
C ASN A 4 -5.92 -30.31 6.09
N HIS A 5 -6.15 -28.99 5.94
CA HIS A 5 -6.24 -28.35 4.63
C HIS A 5 -4.81 -28.15 4.13
N GLN A 6 -4.46 -28.87 3.04
CA GLN A 6 -3.22 -28.70 2.31
C GLN A 6 -3.32 -27.46 1.41
N ASN A 7 -2.26 -26.66 1.37
CA ASN A 7 -2.10 -25.55 0.45
C ASN A 7 -2.06 -26.08 -1.00
N GLU A 8 -2.98 -25.62 -1.83
CA GLU A 8 -3.00 -25.88 -3.28
C GLU A 8 -2.00 -24.96 -4.00
N TYR A 9 -0.77 -25.44 -4.16
CA TYR A 9 0.09 -25.06 -5.27
C TYR A 9 0.58 -26.37 -5.91
N GLU A 10 -0.33 -27.11 -6.54
CA GLU A 10 0.06 -28.26 -7.36
C GLU A 10 0.71 -27.74 -8.65
N VAL A 11 2.02 -27.91 -8.73
CA VAL A 11 2.79 -27.80 -9.96
C VAL A 11 2.30 -28.90 -10.90
N ILE A 12 1.67 -28.51 -12.01
CA ILE A 12 1.26 -29.44 -13.06
C ILE A 12 2.55 -30.02 -13.68
N ASP A 13 2.87 -31.26 -13.34
CA ASP A 13 3.93 -32.03 -14.01
C ASP A 13 3.51 -32.30 -15.47
N ALA A 14 4.23 -31.70 -16.42
CA ALA A 14 4.06 -32.00 -17.84
C ALA A 14 4.62 -33.41 -18.17
N PRO A 15 4.02 -34.15 -19.13
CA PRO A 15 4.38 -35.53 -19.37
C PRO A 15 5.78 -35.66 -19.98
N HIS A 16 6.56 -36.57 -19.42
CA HIS A 16 7.89 -36.96 -19.87
C HIS A 16 7.88 -37.37 -21.36
N CYS A 17 8.40 -36.52 -22.24
CA CYS A 17 8.94 -36.95 -23.52
C CYS A 17 10.47 -37.08 -23.38
N GLY A 18 10.97 -38.30 -23.59
CA GLY A 18 12.38 -38.64 -23.40
C GLY A 18 13.27 -38.11 -24.52
N CYS A 19 13.64 -36.84 -24.45
CA CYS A 19 14.71 -36.25 -25.25
C CYS A 19 15.90 -35.83 -24.36
N PRO A 20 17.15 -35.86 -24.86
CA PRO A 20 18.36 -35.68 -24.07
C PRO A 20 18.38 -34.31 -23.38
N ALA A 21 18.76 -34.32 -22.10
CA ALA A 21 18.85 -33.15 -21.25
C ALA A 21 20.02 -32.26 -21.65
N ASP A 22 19.81 -31.36 -22.60
CA ASP A 22 20.59 -30.14 -22.82
C ASP A 22 19.66 -29.12 -23.51
N ASP A 23 19.66 -27.88 -23.02
CA ASP A 23 18.90 -26.71 -23.52
C ASP A 23 17.43 -26.50 -23.08
N VAL A 24 17.09 -26.81 -21.83
CA VAL A 24 16.05 -26.00 -21.15
C VAL A 24 16.74 -24.80 -20.52
N VAL A 25 16.73 -23.66 -21.20
CA VAL A 25 17.07 -22.35 -20.62
C VAL A 25 16.05 -22.04 -19.52
N LYS A 26 16.30 -22.59 -18.34
CA LYS A 26 15.56 -22.33 -17.12
C LYS A 26 16.03 -20.97 -16.64
N TYR A 27 15.23 -19.92 -16.86
CA TYR A 27 15.51 -18.60 -16.29
C TYR A 27 15.64 -18.74 -14.77
N PRO A 28 16.80 -18.47 -14.14
CA PRO A 28 17.05 -18.76 -12.72
C PRO A 28 16.35 -17.80 -11.75
N LEU A 29 15.34 -17.04 -12.18
CA LEU A 29 14.81 -15.88 -11.45
C LEU A 29 13.28 -15.86 -11.33
N THR A 30 12.60 -16.98 -11.57
CA THR A 30 11.21 -17.17 -11.15
C THR A 30 11.20 -17.98 -9.85
N ASP A 31 11.85 -17.44 -8.82
CA ASP A 31 11.57 -17.84 -7.44
C ASP A 31 10.45 -16.95 -6.89
N ASP A 32 9.74 -17.45 -5.87
CA ASP A 32 8.65 -16.75 -5.18
C ASP A 32 8.99 -15.26 -4.98
N PRO A 33 8.16 -14.32 -5.48
CA PRO A 33 8.43 -12.88 -5.36
C PRO A 33 8.58 -12.42 -3.91
N ASN A 34 8.08 -13.20 -2.95
CA ASN A 34 8.25 -12.95 -1.52
C ASN A 34 9.49 -13.61 -0.90
N ALA A 35 10.15 -14.56 -1.57
CA ALA A 35 11.29 -15.28 -1.01
C ALA A 35 12.48 -14.36 -0.70
N GLY A 36 12.68 -13.30 -1.49
CA GLY A 36 13.69 -12.28 -1.23
C GLY A 36 13.35 -11.36 -0.04
N LEU A 37 12.06 -11.19 0.29
CA LEU A 37 11.58 -10.30 1.35
C LEU A 37 11.47 -10.98 2.71
N GLN A 38 11.35 -12.31 2.76
CA GLN A 38 11.10 -13.06 4.00
C GLN A 38 12.23 -12.95 5.05
N ASN A 39 13.44 -12.54 4.66
CA ASN A 39 14.59 -12.39 5.57
C ASN A 39 15.29 -11.01 5.47
N MET A 40 14.71 -10.06 4.74
CA MET A 40 15.35 -8.76 4.50
C MET A 40 15.12 -7.83 5.69
N ASN A 41 16.21 -7.33 6.30
CA ASN A 41 16.12 -6.30 7.34
C ASN A 41 15.70 -4.95 6.72
N TYR A 42 14.98 -4.10 7.47
CA TYR A 42 14.56 -2.77 7.00
C TYR A 42 15.69 -1.94 6.37
N LYS A 43 16.93 -2.05 6.88
CA LYS A 43 18.11 -1.36 6.32
C LYS A 43 18.49 -1.91 4.95
N GLU A 44 18.35 -3.21 4.73
CA GLU A 44 18.66 -3.88 3.46
C GLU A 44 17.62 -3.53 2.39
N TYR A 45 16.34 -3.44 2.77
CA TYR A 45 15.29 -2.95 1.88
C TYR A 45 15.58 -1.52 1.40
N LEU A 46 15.92 -0.62 2.32
CA LEU A 46 16.26 0.77 1.98
C LEU A 46 17.52 0.85 1.10
N GLN A 47 18.54 0.04 1.36
CA GLN A 47 19.77 0.01 0.55
C GLN A 47 19.57 -0.49 -0.88
N THR A 48 18.50 -1.27 -1.15
CA THR A 48 18.19 -1.78 -2.49
C THR A 48 17.90 -0.64 -3.50
N TYR A 49 17.53 0.54 -3.01
CA TYR A 49 17.17 1.69 -3.84
C TYR A 49 18.21 2.83 -3.85
N GLY A 50 19.36 2.67 -3.18
CA GLY A 50 20.57 3.49 -3.40
C GLY A 50 20.59 4.91 -2.80
N GLY A 51 19.67 5.28 -1.89
CA GLY A 51 19.71 6.54 -1.15
C GLY A 51 20.35 6.46 0.26
N ASP A 52 20.77 7.61 0.79
CA ASP A 52 21.20 7.74 2.20
C ASP A 52 19.97 8.00 3.08
N TYR A 53 19.48 6.94 3.73
CA TYR A 53 18.25 6.93 4.52
C TYR A 53 18.50 7.02 6.03
N THR A 54 19.69 7.47 6.44
CA THR A 54 20.08 7.57 7.85
C THR A 54 19.80 8.93 8.49
N ASP A 55 19.33 9.91 7.71
CA ASP A 55 18.99 11.25 8.21
C ASP A 55 17.52 11.32 8.71
N PRO A 56 17.27 11.67 9.99
CA PRO A 56 15.93 11.92 10.52
C PRO A 56 15.18 13.09 9.87
N LEU A 57 15.85 13.91 9.07
CA LEU A 57 15.33 15.11 8.43
C LEU A 57 15.28 14.93 6.90
N ILE A 58 14.30 14.16 6.43
CA ILE A 58 14.00 14.08 4.99
C ILE A 58 13.56 15.47 4.52
N ASN A 59 14.36 16.04 3.62
CA ASN A 59 14.26 17.39 3.08
C ASN A 59 12.95 17.54 2.26
N PRO A 60 12.05 18.49 2.58
CA PRO A 60 10.70 18.57 2.02
C PRO A 60 10.63 19.11 0.58
N ASN A 61 11.75 19.41 -0.08
CA ASN A 61 11.73 19.96 -1.43
C ASN A 61 11.89 18.84 -2.49
N LEU A 62 10.84 18.03 -2.68
CA LEU A 62 10.74 17.12 -3.82
C LEU A 62 10.09 17.84 -4.99
N SER A 63 10.85 18.03 -6.07
CA SER A 63 10.31 18.26 -7.42
C SER A 63 9.55 16.99 -7.85
N VAL A 64 8.46 17.10 -8.60
CA VAL A 64 7.64 15.94 -9.01
C VAL A 64 8.02 15.53 -10.45
N SER A 65 8.96 14.59 -10.58
CA SER A 65 9.21 13.76 -11.77
C SER A 65 8.91 12.28 -11.46
N GLY A 66 8.76 11.43 -12.48
CA GLY A 66 8.47 9.99 -12.29
C GLY A 66 9.50 9.21 -11.46
N LYS A 67 10.74 9.68 -11.33
CA LYS A 67 11.71 9.11 -10.36
C LYS A 67 11.46 9.57 -8.93
N ASP A 68 10.87 10.75 -8.76
CA ASP A 68 10.61 11.37 -7.47
C ASP A 68 9.40 10.69 -6.79
N VAL A 69 8.40 10.24 -7.55
CA VAL A 69 7.23 9.52 -7.00
C VAL A 69 7.58 8.12 -6.47
N ILE A 70 8.53 7.41 -7.11
CA ILE A 70 9.06 6.14 -6.58
C ILE A 70 9.79 6.38 -5.26
N GLN A 71 10.52 7.50 -5.14
CA GLN A 71 11.21 7.86 -3.91
C GLN A 71 10.21 8.16 -2.77
N VAL A 72 9.04 8.74 -3.07
CA VAL A 72 7.96 8.89 -2.08
C VAL A 72 7.52 7.53 -1.55
N GLY A 73 7.26 6.55 -2.42
CA GLY A 73 6.88 5.19 -2.01
C GLY A 73 7.92 4.54 -1.08
N ILE A 74 9.20 4.60 -1.46
CA ILE A 74 10.31 4.07 -0.66
C ILE A 74 10.39 4.77 0.70
N ASN A 75 10.26 6.09 0.72
CA ASN A 75 10.32 6.90 1.92
C ASN A 75 9.17 6.58 2.89
N ILE A 76 7.97 6.32 2.37
CA ILE A 76 6.82 5.88 3.17
C ILE A 76 7.12 4.53 3.83
N VAL A 77 7.61 3.54 3.07
CA VAL A 77 7.96 2.23 3.63
C VAL A 77 9.05 2.36 4.69
N GLY A 78 10.11 3.12 4.42
CA GLY A 78 11.18 3.39 5.37
C GLY A 78 10.68 4.03 6.66
N ARG A 79 9.77 5.01 6.54
CA ARG A 79 9.13 5.63 7.70
C ARG A 79 8.35 4.59 8.48
N LEU A 80 7.46 3.82 7.87
CA LEU A 80 6.67 2.81 8.58
C LEU A 80 7.55 1.77 9.29
N LEU A 81 8.58 1.27 8.61
CA LEU A 81 9.57 0.34 9.17
C LEU A 81 10.31 0.92 10.38
N SER A 82 10.61 2.22 10.39
CA SER A 82 11.24 2.87 11.55
C SER A 82 10.36 2.86 12.81
N PHE A 83 9.04 2.68 12.67
CA PHE A 83 8.09 2.59 13.79
C PHE A 83 7.77 1.16 14.22
N PHE A 84 8.06 0.15 13.40
CA PHE A 84 7.88 -1.25 13.77
C PHE A 84 8.82 -1.62 14.92
N GLY A 85 8.27 -1.68 16.14
CA GLY A 85 9.00 -1.99 17.38
C GLY A 85 8.75 -1.02 18.53
N PHE A 86 8.04 0.10 18.31
CA PHE A 86 7.70 1.06 19.36
C PHE A 86 6.22 0.98 19.75
N PRO A 87 5.90 0.36 20.90
CA PRO A 87 4.53 0.31 21.39
C PRO A 87 4.24 1.58 22.22
N PHE A 88 3.20 2.33 21.82
CA PHE A 88 2.51 3.35 22.64
C PHE A 88 3.21 4.70 22.88
N SER A 89 3.40 5.51 21.84
CA SER A 89 3.75 6.93 22.02
C SER A 89 2.82 7.86 21.24
N SER A 90 2.76 9.12 21.66
CA SER A 90 2.17 10.25 20.91
C SER A 90 2.83 10.50 19.55
N GLN A 91 3.82 9.69 19.17
CA GLN A 91 4.56 9.81 17.92
C GLN A 91 3.76 9.32 16.70
N TRP A 92 2.64 8.62 16.88
CA TRP A 92 1.76 8.22 15.77
C TRP A 92 1.20 9.43 15.01
N VAL A 93 0.92 10.55 15.69
CA VAL A 93 0.55 11.81 15.02
C VAL A 93 1.65 12.24 14.05
N THR A 94 2.92 12.18 14.47
CA THR A 94 4.06 12.52 13.60
C THR A 94 4.22 11.54 12.43
N VAL A 95 3.83 10.28 12.59
CA VAL A 95 3.76 9.33 11.45
C VAL A 95 2.70 9.77 10.47
N TYR A 96 1.48 10.02 10.95
CA TYR A 96 0.39 10.43 10.08
C TYR A 96 0.68 11.74 9.37
N THR A 97 1.12 12.79 10.07
CA THR A 97 1.50 14.06 9.44
C THR A 97 2.56 13.87 8.37
N TYR A 98 3.57 13.02 8.60
CA TYR A 98 4.58 12.72 7.58
C TYR A 98 3.96 12.03 6.36
N LEU A 99 3.12 11.01 6.56
CA LEU A 99 2.46 10.28 5.47
C LEU A 99 1.54 11.20 4.66
N LEU A 100 0.73 12.01 5.35
CA LEU A 100 -0.18 12.95 4.71
C LEU A 100 0.58 14.00 3.89
N ASN A 101 1.64 14.60 4.45
CA ASN A 101 2.47 15.56 3.71
C ASN A 101 3.23 14.93 2.54
N SER A 102 3.53 13.62 2.61
CA SER A 102 4.21 12.90 1.53
C SER A 102 3.26 12.53 0.39
N LEU A 103 2.01 12.19 0.71
CA LEU A 103 0.99 11.75 -0.25
C LEU A 103 0.16 12.93 -0.79
N TRP A 104 0.02 14.00 -0.01
CA TRP A 104 -0.68 15.23 -0.36
C TRP A 104 0.21 16.45 -0.05
N PRO A 105 1.34 16.64 -0.77
CA PRO A 105 2.12 17.85 -0.62
C PRO A 105 1.28 19.07 -1.00
N ASP A 106 1.35 20.13 -0.19
CA ASP A 106 0.56 21.36 -0.35
C ASP A 106 -0.96 21.13 -0.46
N ASP A 107 -1.44 20.05 0.15
CA ASP A 107 -2.82 19.58 0.11
C ASP A 107 -3.35 19.20 -1.30
N GLU A 108 -2.47 18.86 -2.23
CA GLU A 108 -2.84 18.50 -3.62
C GLU A 108 -2.71 16.99 -3.91
N ASN A 109 -3.40 16.50 -4.94
CA ASN A 109 -3.27 15.10 -5.39
C ASN A 109 -2.14 14.86 -6.40
N SER A 110 -1.16 15.75 -6.50
CA SER A 110 -0.08 15.69 -7.49
C SER A 110 0.74 14.39 -7.41
N ILE A 111 0.94 13.85 -6.21
CA ILE A 111 1.63 12.57 -5.98
C ILE A 111 0.78 11.37 -6.39
N TRP A 112 -0.51 11.39 -6.08
CA TRP A 112 -1.44 10.35 -6.50
C TRP A 112 -1.59 10.30 -8.01
N ASP A 113 -1.63 11.47 -8.65
CA ASP A 113 -1.62 11.59 -10.09
C ASP A 113 -0.33 11.01 -10.70
N ALA A 114 0.83 11.45 -10.17
CA ALA A 114 2.13 10.95 -10.59
C ALA A 114 2.29 9.42 -10.42
N PHE A 115 1.66 8.82 -9.41
CA PHE A 115 1.62 7.36 -9.27
C PHE A 115 0.91 6.70 -10.45
N MET A 116 -0.26 7.22 -10.85
CA MET A 116 -1.01 6.70 -11.99
C MET A 116 -0.20 6.88 -13.28
N GLU A 117 0.30 8.10 -13.54
CA GLU A 117 1.10 8.42 -14.72
C GLU A 117 2.34 7.54 -14.83
N ARG A 118 2.99 7.23 -13.70
CA ARG A 118 4.16 6.36 -13.70
C ARG A 118 3.84 4.96 -14.19
N VAL A 119 2.72 4.38 -13.76
CA VAL A 119 2.34 3.05 -14.22
C VAL A 119 1.84 3.08 -15.66
N GLU A 120 1.12 4.13 -16.07
CA GLU A 120 0.76 4.35 -17.47
C GLU A 120 1.99 4.29 -18.40
N GLU A 121 3.09 4.95 -18.01
CA GLU A 121 4.37 4.89 -18.73
C GLU A 121 5.00 3.49 -18.74
N LEU A 122 4.92 2.77 -17.61
CA LEU A 122 5.53 1.44 -17.47
C LEU A 122 4.84 0.39 -18.34
N ILE A 123 3.51 0.48 -18.49
CA ILE A 123 2.71 -0.52 -19.21
C ILE A 123 2.21 -0.05 -20.58
N ASP A 124 2.51 1.20 -20.97
CA ASP A 124 2.08 1.82 -22.23
C ASP A 124 0.55 1.79 -22.42
N GLN A 125 -0.19 2.08 -21.34
CA GLN A 125 -1.66 2.16 -21.32
C GLN A 125 -2.10 3.43 -20.61
N LYS A 126 -3.34 3.87 -20.88
CA LYS A 126 -3.92 5.07 -20.26
C LYS A 126 -5.18 4.75 -19.48
N ILE A 127 -5.28 5.30 -18.26
CA ILE A 127 -6.52 5.32 -17.51
C ILE A 127 -7.50 6.28 -18.15
N SER A 128 -8.80 5.98 -18.11
CA SER A 128 -9.79 6.94 -18.58
C SER A 128 -9.88 8.14 -17.63
N GLU A 129 -10.09 9.33 -18.20
CA GLU A 129 -10.27 10.58 -17.42
C GLU A 129 -11.38 10.47 -16.37
N ALA A 130 -12.46 9.74 -16.68
CA ALA A 130 -13.57 9.55 -15.74
C ALA A 130 -13.18 8.71 -14.51
N VAL A 131 -12.36 7.67 -14.70
CA VAL A 131 -11.88 6.83 -13.58
C VAL A 131 -10.80 7.55 -12.79
N LYS A 132 -9.87 8.20 -13.48
CA LYS A 132 -8.83 9.05 -12.88
C LYS A 132 -9.44 10.16 -12.01
N GLY A 133 -10.36 10.94 -12.58
CA GLY A 133 -11.05 12.02 -11.87
C GLY A 133 -11.79 11.51 -10.63
N ARG A 134 -12.51 10.39 -10.75
CA ARG A 134 -13.18 9.78 -9.58
C ARG A 134 -12.20 9.37 -8.49
N ALA A 135 -11.09 8.72 -8.84
CA ALA A 135 -10.10 8.30 -7.86
C ALA A 135 -9.49 9.52 -7.12
N LEU A 136 -9.17 10.60 -7.85
CA LEU A 136 -8.63 11.83 -7.25
C LEU A 136 -9.66 12.55 -6.37
N ASP A 137 -10.93 12.60 -6.77
CA ASP A 137 -12.01 13.17 -5.94
C ASP A 137 -12.19 12.38 -4.63
N ASP A 138 -12.20 11.05 -4.70
CA ASP A 138 -12.30 10.18 -3.54
C ASP A 138 -11.07 10.33 -2.61
N LEU A 139 -9.86 10.44 -3.16
CA LEU A 139 -8.63 10.72 -2.41
C LEU A 139 -8.66 12.08 -1.71
N THR A 140 -9.19 13.11 -2.36
CA THR A 140 -9.41 14.44 -1.75
C THR A 140 -10.35 14.33 -0.54
N GLY A 141 -11.43 13.55 -0.68
CA GLY A 141 -12.34 13.26 0.42
C GLY A 141 -11.65 12.55 1.58
N LEU A 142 -10.78 11.57 1.28
CA LEU A 142 -9.99 10.87 2.31
C LEU A 142 -9.03 11.82 3.01
N GLN A 143 -8.26 12.62 2.28
CA GLN A 143 -7.31 13.58 2.83
C GLN A 143 -7.95 14.50 3.86
N TYR A 144 -9.06 15.16 3.51
CA TYR A 144 -9.74 16.08 4.42
C TYR A 144 -10.22 15.39 5.69
N ASN A 145 -10.77 14.18 5.58
CA ASN A 145 -11.24 13.44 6.75
C ASN A 145 -10.07 12.84 7.57
N TYR A 146 -8.95 12.52 6.94
CA TYR A 146 -7.74 12.07 7.62
C TYR A 146 -7.12 13.21 8.42
N ASN A 147 -7.02 14.42 7.86
CA ASN A 147 -6.58 15.61 8.58
C ASN A 147 -7.44 15.89 9.82
N LEU A 148 -8.78 15.83 9.68
CA LEU A 148 -9.69 16.00 10.82
C LEU A 148 -9.54 14.91 11.89
N TYR A 149 -9.22 13.69 11.48
CA TYR A 149 -8.93 12.59 12.41
C TYR A 149 -7.62 12.84 13.17
N VAL A 150 -6.54 13.18 12.46
CA VAL A 150 -5.20 13.42 13.05
C VAL A 150 -5.21 14.61 13.99
N GLU A 151 -5.92 15.68 13.64
CA GLU A 151 -6.13 16.84 14.52
C GLU A 151 -6.85 16.43 15.82
N ALA A 152 -7.96 15.71 15.71
CA ALA A 152 -8.71 15.22 16.88
C ALA A 152 -7.88 14.24 17.74
N LEU A 153 -7.06 13.41 17.11
CA LEU A 153 -6.16 12.48 17.78
C LEU A 153 -5.08 13.24 18.56
N ASP A 154 -4.43 14.23 17.95
CA ASP A 154 -3.41 15.06 18.59
C ASP A 154 -3.99 15.83 19.78
N GLU A 155 -5.13 16.49 19.60
CA GLU A 155 -5.81 17.20 20.69
C GLU A 155 -6.12 16.28 21.88
N TRP A 156 -6.63 15.07 21.58
CA TRP A 156 -6.97 14.10 22.61
C TRP A 156 -5.73 13.54 23.31
N LEU A 157 -4.65 13.23 22.57
CA LEU A 157 -3.39 12.74 23.14
C LEU A 157 -2.76 13.77 24.07
N ASN A 158 -2.80 15.05 23.68
CA ASN A 158 -2.22 16.16 24.45
C ASN A 158 -3.09 16.57 25.64
N ARG A 159 -4.43 16.49 25.53
CA ARG A 159 -5.37 16.94 26.59
C ARG A 159 -6.56 16.00 26.76
N PRO A 160 -6.35 14.75 27.25
CA PRO A 160 -7.39 13.74 27.28
C PRO A 160 -8.61 14.16 28.13
N ASN A 161 -9.81 14.08 27.54
CA ASN A 161 -11.08 14.14 28.26
C ASN A 161 -12.17 13.40 27.48
N GLY A 162 -13.34 13.20 28.09
CA GLY A 162 -14.45 12.45 27.49
C GLY A 162 -14.99 13.05 26.19
N ALA A 163 -15.07 14.38 26.08
CA ALA A 163 -15.55 15.03 24.86
C ALA A 163 -14.58 14.84 23.69
N ARG A 164 -13.26 14.98 23.92
CA ARG A 164 -12.23 14.75 22.92
C ARG A 164 -12.12 13.27 22.53
N ALA A 165 -12.26 12.37 23.49
CA ALA A 165 -12.33 10.93 23.26
C ALA A 165 -13.51 10.57 22.32
N SER A 166 -14.68 11.16 22.57
CA SER A 166 -15.85 10.99 21.70
C SER A 166 -15.63 11.57 20.29
N LEU A 167 -14.97 12.72 20.19
CA LEU A 167 -14.68 13.35 18.91
C LEU A 167 -13.71 12.52 18.06
N VAL A 168 -12.58 12.09 18.62
CA VAL A 168 -11.62 11.25 17.88
C VAL A 168 -12.25 9.91 17.46
N SER A 169 -13.06 9.29 18.33
CA SER A 169 -13.83 8.08 18.00
C SER A 169 -14.79 8.32 16.82
N GLN A 170 -15.50 9.45 16.82
CA GLN A 170 -16.38 9.82 15.71
C GLN A 170 -15.60 10.00 14.40
N ARG A 171 -14.48 10.73 14.43
CA ARG A 171 -13.64 10.96 13.24
C ARG A 171 -13.04 9.66 12.71
N PHE A 172 -12.59 8.79 13.59
CA PHE A 172 -12.13 7.44 13.26
C PHE A 172 -13.19 6.64 12.49
N ASN A 173 -14.42 6.55 13.02
CA ASN A 173 -15.51 5.81 12.38
C ASN A 173 -15.91 6.39 11.01
N ILE A 174 -15.91 7.72 10.88
CA ILE A 174 -16.19 8.39 9.59
C ILE A 174 -15.12 8.02 8.58
N LEU A 175 -13.85 8.15 8.94
CA LEU A 175 -12.73 7.91 8.05
C LEU A 175 -12.65 6.45 7.60
N ASP A 176 -12.82 5.51 8.53
CA ASP A 176 -12.95 4.07 8.25
C ASP A 176 -14.09 3.75 7.27
N SER A 177 -15.25 4.39 7.45
CA SER A 177 -16.39 4.24 6.53
C SER A 177 -16.08 4.77 5.14
N LEU A 178 -15.35 5.90 5.04
CA LEU A 178 -14.94 6.48 3.76
C LEU A 178 -13.92 5.59 3.05
N PHE A 179 -12.93 5.03 3.75
CA PHE A 179 -12.03 4.05 3.15
C PHE A 179 -12.82 2.85 2.59
N THR A 180 -13.76 2.31 3.37
CA THR A 180 -14.63 1.22 2.90
C THR A 180 -15.41 1.59 1.63
N GLN A 181 -15.88 2.84 1.54
CA GLN A 181 -16.64 3.34 0.40
C GLN A 181 -15.76 3.57 -0.84
N PHE A 182 -14.54 4.07 -0.66
CA PHE A 182 -13.69 4.58 -1.74
C PHE A 182 -12.63 3.60 -2.25
N MET A 183 -12.20 2.60 -1.46
CA MET A 183 -11.28 1.56 -1.95
C MET A 183 -11.69 0.90 -3.29
N PRO A 184 -12.99 0.71 -3.60
CA PRO A 184 -13.42 0.27 -4.92
C PRO A 184 -13.04 1.19 -6.09
N SER A 185 -12.89 2.50 -5.93
CA SER A 185 -12.51 3.38 -7.04
C SER A 185 -11.03 3.26 -7.42
N PHE A 186 -10.20 2.69 -6.54
CA PHE A 186 -8.76 2.51 -6.74
C PHE A 186 -8.39 1.18 -7.41
N GLY A 187 -9.26 0.62 -8.25
CA GLY A 187 -8.94 -0.57 -9.05
C GLY A 187 -9.54 -1.89 -8.57
N SER A 188 -10.34 -1.90 -7.49
CA SER A 188 -11.00 -3.14 -7.01
C SER A 188 -12.50 -3.22 -7.31
N GLY A 189 -13.11 -2.12 -7.75
CA GLY A 189 -14.54 -2.03 -8.03
C GLY A 189 -14.88 -2.22 -9.51
N PRO A 190 -16.15 -2.53 -9.86
CA PRO A 190 -16.55 -2.80 -11.24
C PRO A 190 -16.24 -1.67 -12.24
N GLY A 191 -16.22 -0.42 -11.78
CA GLY A 191 -15.93 0.75 -12.61
C GLY A 191 -14.43 1.05 -12.78
N SER A 192 -13.55 0.40 -12.03
CA SER A 192 -12.11 0.69 -11.98
C SER A 192 -11.24 -0.55 -12.17
N GLN A 193 -11.78 -1.77 -12.04
CA GLN A 193 -11.03 -3.04 -12.07
C GLN A 193 -10.24 -3.29 -13.35
N ASN A 194 -10.69 -2.76 -14.49
CA ASN A 194 -9.95 -2.85 -15.75
C ASN A 194 -8.68 -1.97 -15.76
N TYR A 195 -8.54 -1.10 -14.76
CA TYR A 195 -7.38 -0.23 -14.55
C TYR A 195 -6.62 -0.62 -13.27
N ALA A 196 -6.85 -1.81 -12.72
CA ALA A 196 -6.24 -2.27 -11.47
C ALA A 196 -4.71 -2.16 -11.48
N THR A 197 -4.07 -2.52 -12.60
CA THR A 197 -2.62 -2.39 -12.77
C THR A 197 -2.16 -0.93 -12.65
N ILE A 198 -2.81 0.00 -13.36
CA ILE A 198 -2.46 1.44 -13.34
C ILE A 198 -2.71 2.04 -11.95
N LEU A 199 -3.81 1.64 -11.30
CA LEU A 199 -4.20 2.14 -9.99
C LEU A 199 -3.48 1.44 -8.84
N LEU A 200 -2.63 0.45 -9.10
CA LEU A 200 -2.00 -0.38 -8.07
C LEU A 200 -1.23 0.43 -7.01
N PRO A 201 -0.38 1.43 -7.34
CA PRO A 201 0.29 2.21 -6.30
C PRO A 201 -0.70 3.02 -5.46
N VAL A 202 -1.75 3.56 -6.09
CA VAL A 202 -2.83 4.29 -5.40
C VAL A 202 -3.54 3.37 -4.42
N TYR A 203 -3.95 2.18 -4.89
CA TYR A 203 -4.59 1.16 -4.06
C TYR A 203 -3.71 0.77 -2.87
N ALA A 204 -2.43 0.49 -3.13
CA ALA A 204 -1.49 0.04 -2.10
C ALA A 204 -1.28 1.10 -1.01
N GLN A 205 -1.10 2.37 -1.39
CA GLN A 205 -0.92 3.45 -0.41
C GLN A 205 -2.22 3.74 0.36
N ALA A 206 -3.39 3.74 -0.30
CA ALA A 206 -4.68 3.89 0.37
C ALA A 206 -4.97 2.73 1.33
N ALA A 207 -4.67 1.49 0.91
CA ALA A 207 -4.77 0.29 1.75
C ALA A 207 -3.87 0.40 2.99
N ASN A 208 -2.62 0.86 2.82
CA ASN A 208 -1.69 1.07 3.94
C ASN A 208 -2.27 2.07 4.96
N LEU A 209 -2.77 3.21 4.50
CA LEU A 209 -3.40 4.22 5.36
C LEU A 209 -4.62 3.68 6.12
N HIS A 210 -5.43 2.85 5.47
CA HIS A 210 -6.61 2.25 6.10
C HIS A 210 -6.24 1.21 7.16
N LEU A 211 -5.26 0.33 6.87
CA LEU A 211 -4.80 -0.66 7.84
C LEU A 211 -4.11 -0.01 9.04
N LEU A 212 -3.37 1.08 8.82
CA LEU A 212 -2.79 1.89 9.90
C LEU A 212 -3.87 2.51 10.77
N LEU A 213 -4.89 3.13 10.16
CA LEU A 213 -6.03 3.67 10.89
C LEU A 213 -6.66 2.61 11.80
N LEU A 214 -7.01 1.43 11.26
CA LEU A 214 -7.65 0.36 12.02
C LEU A 214 -6.85 -0.11 13.24
N LYS A 215 -5.51 -0.01 13.17
CA LYS A 215 -4.62 -0.32 14.29
C LYS A 215 -4.91 0.55 15.51
N ASP A 216 -5.36 1.79 15.30
CA ASP A 216 -5.60 2.73 16.38
C ASP A 216 -6.80 2.34 17.26
N ALA A 217 -7.74 1.53 16.74
CA ALA A 217 -8.79 0.94 17.56
C ALA A 217 -8.23 -0.02 18.62
N ASP A 218 -7.20 -0.82 18.29
CA ASP A 218 -6.54 -1.71 19.24
C ASP A 218 -5.70 -0.94 20.27
N ILE A 219 -5.09 0.17 19.85
CA ILE A 219 -4.20 0.96 20.71
C ILE A 219 -4.99 1.87 21.65
N TYR A 220 -6.02 2.55 21.13
CA TYR A 220 -6.69 3.64 21.83
C TYR A 220 -8.18 3.41 22.06
N GLY A 221 -8.81 2.44 21.39
CA GLY A 221 -10.27 2.25 21.37
C GLY A 221 -10.91 2.18 22.76
N ALA A 222 -10.31 1.45 23.70
CA ALA A 222 -10.81 1.38 25.07
C ALA A 222 -10.80 2.75 25.77
N ARG A 223 -9.78 3.59 25.51
CA ARG A 223 -9.68 4.95 26.06
C ARG A 223 -10.60 5.94 25.35
N TRP A 224 -11.07 5.59 24.16
CA TRP A 224 -12.12 6.31 23.45
C TRP A 224 -13.54 5.90 23.87
N GLY A 225 -13.66 4.86 24.71
CA GLY A 225 -14.93 4.34 25.21
C GLY A 225 -15.53 3.19 24.39
N LEU A 226 -14.75 2.60 23.46
CA LEU A 226 -15.16 1.37 22.78
C LEU A 226 -15.13 0.19 23.77
N ASN A 227 -16.13 -0.68 23.68
CA ASN A 227 -16.12 -1.94 24.41
C ASN A 227 -15.28 -3.00 23.69
N GLN A 228 -14.95 -4.10 24.39
CA GLN A 228 -14.08 -5.14 23.85
C GLN A 228 -14.64 -5.75 22.56
N THR A 229 -15.96 -5.97 22.46
CA THR A 229 -16.59 -6.48 21.24
C THR A 229 -16.36 -5.56 20.03
N GLN A 230 -16.44 -4.25 20.21
CA GLN A 230 -16.17 -3.29 19.14
C GLN A 230 -14.69 -3.31 18.73
N ILE A 231 -13.78 -3.37 19.70
CA ILE A 231 -12.33 -3.46 19.44
C ILE A 231 -12.03 -4.75 18.66
N ASP A 232 -12.54 -5.89 19.12
CA ASP A 232 -12.35 -7.19 18.46
C ASP A 232 -12.93 -7.20 17.03
N GLN A 233 -14.02 -6.47 16.78
CA GLN A 233 -14.59 -6.29 15.44
C GLN A 233 -13.65 -5.51 14.51
N PHE A 234 -13.07 -4.39 14.99
CA PHE A 234 -12.08 -3.63 14.20
C PHE A 234 -10.83 -4.46 13.95
N HIS A 235 -10.34 -5.19 14.95
CA HIS A 235 -9.19 -6.09 14.83
C HIS A 235 -9.44 -7.19 13.79
N SER A 236 -10.59 -7.88 13.88
CA SER A 236 -10.97 -8.93 12.92
C SER A 236 -11.10 -8.37 11.50
N ARG A 237 -11.66 -7.16 11.36
CA ARG A 237 -11.75 -6.49 10.06
C ARG A 237 -10.38 -6.08 9.53
N GLN A 238 -9.47 -5.61 10.37
CA GLN A 238 -8.09 -5.31 9.99
C GLN A 238 -7.39 -6.56 9.44
N GLN A 239 -7.54 -7.72 10.10
CA GLN A 239 -6.98 -8.99 9.63
C GLN A 239 -7.56 -9.39 8.25
N SER A 240 -8.89 -9.32 8.11
CA SER A 240 -9.56 -9.63 6.85
C SER A 240 -9.13 -8.69 5.72
N LEU A 241 -9.07 -7.38 5.98
CA LEU A 241 -8.68 -6.39 4.98
C LEU A 241 -7.19 -6.51 4.63
N THR A 242 -6.33 -6.89 5.58
CA THR A 242 -4.92 -7.19 5.28
C THR A 242 -4.83 -8.29 4.23
N GLN A 243 -5.60 -9.38 4.39
CA GLN A 243 -5.66 -10.45 3.40
C GLN A 243 -6.22 -9.95 2.06
N THR A 244 -7.35 -9.24 2.07
CA THR A 244 -7.98 -8.72 0.84
C THR A 244 -7.05 -7.78 0.06
N TYR A 245 -6.43 -6.82 0.75
CA TYR A 245 -5.57 -5.82 0.13
C TYR A 245 -4.29 -6.45 -0.39
N THR A 246 -3.67 -7.35 0.36
CA THR A 246 -2.49 -8.09 -0.09
C THR A 246 -2.80 -8.91 -1.34
N ASN A 247 -3.90 -9.66 -1.35
CA ASN A 247 -4.29 -10.48 -2.49
C ASN A 247 -4.58 -9.63 -3.74
N HIS A 248 -5.21 -8.47 -3.58
CA HIS A 248 -5.45 -7.55 -4.69
C HIS A 248 -4.13 -7.03 -5.25
N CYS A 249 -3.23 -6.55 -4.39
CA CYS A 249 -1.93 -6.03 -4.81
C CYS A 249 -1.10 -7.09 -5.56
N VAL A 250 -1.02 -8.31 -5.01
CA VAL A 250 -0.26 -9.40 -5.63
C VAL A 250 -0.88 -9.81 -6.97
N THR A 251 -2.21 -9.86 -7.08
CA THR A 251 -2.89 -10.18 -8.35
C THR A 251 -2.59 -9.11 -9.39
N ALA A 252 -2.88 -7.84 -9.11
CA ALA A 252 -2.65 -6.75 -10.05
C ALA A 252 -1.17 -6.59 -10.44
N TYR A 253 -0.25 -6.82 -9.49
CA TYR A 253 1.18 -6.85 -9.77
C TYR A 253 1.55 -7.92 -10.80
N ASN A 254 1.09 -9.15 -10.58
CA ASN A 254 1.38 -10.28 -11.45
C ASN A 254 0.72 -10.13 -12.83
N ASP A 255 -0.48 -9.57 -12.89
CA ASP A 255 -1.17 -9.27 -14.15
C ASP A 255 -0.37 -8.26 -14.98
N GLY A 256 0.06 -7.14 -14.38
CA GLY A 256 0.93 -6.17 -15.05
C GLY A 256 2.27 -6.75 -15.51
N LEU A 257 2.90 -7.61 -14.69
CA LEU A 257 4.10 -8.34 -15.10
C LEU A 257 3.84 -9.28 -16.29
N ALA A 258 2.69 -9.95 -16.32
CA ALA A 258 2.34 -10.87 -17.39
C ALA A 258 2.14 -10.13 -18.72
N GLU A 259 1.52 -8.95 -18.70
CA GLU A 259 1.32 -8.08 -19.87
C GLU A 259 2.64 -7.63 -20.51
N LEU A 260 3.67 -7.41 -19.69
CA LEU A 260 4.98 -6.94 -20.15
C LEU A 260 5.92 -8.05 -20.64
N ARG A 261 5.52 -9.32 -20.59
CA ARG A 261 6.36 -10.44 -21.06
C ARG A 261 6.54 -10.37 -22.58
N GLY A 262 7.79 -10.55 -23.03
CA GLY A 262 8.12 -10.63 -24.44
C GLY A 262 9.45 -11.35 -24.69
N THR A 263 9.84 -11.43 -25.96
CA THR A 263 11.05 -12.15 -26.42
C THR A 263 12.21 -11.24 -26.81
N THR A 264 12.03 -9.91 -26.70
CA THR A 264 13.04 -8.92 -27.09
C THR A 264 13.75 -8.31 -25.88
N ALA A 265 14.94 -7.76 -26.09
CA ALA A 265 15.67 -7.02 -25.06
C ALA A 265 14.88 -5.80 -24.54
N GLU A 266 14.12 -5.13 -25.43
CA GLU A 266 13.25 -4.02 -25.05
C GLU A 266 12.10 -4.48 -24.14
N SER A 267 11.41 -5.58 -24.47
CA SER A 267 10.36 -6.13 -23.60
C SER A 267 10.92 -6.56 -22.25
N TRP A 268 12.13 -7.12 -22.21
CA TRP A 268 12.78 -7.48 -20.95
C TRP A 268 13.12 -6.24 -20.12
N PHE A 269 13.57 -5.16 -20.74
CA PHE A 269 13.84 -3.91 -20.03
C PHE A 269 12.58 -3.33 -19.39
N LYS A 270 11.46 -3.25 -20.13
CA LYS A 270 10.17 -2.78 -19.60
C LYS A 270 9.66 -3.69 -18.47
N TYR A 271 9.68 -5.00 -18.69
CA TYR A 271 9.32 -6.01 -17.67
C TYR A 271 10.13 -5.84 -16.38
N ASN A 272 11.46 -5.77 -16.49
CA ASN A 272 12.35 -5.63 -15.34
C ASN A 272 12.20 -4.26 -14.65
N GLN A 273 11.90 -3.22 -15.41
CA GLN A 273 11.65 -1.89 -14.86
C GLN A 273 10.37 -1.87 -14.01
N TYR A 274 9.25 -2.40 -14.54
CA TYR A 274 8.01 -2.56 -13.78
C TYR A 274 8.23 -3.40 -12.52
N ARG A 275 8.90 -4.55 -12.66
CA ARG A 275 9.22 -5.45 -11.53
C ARG A 275 9.96 -4.79 -10.38
N ARG A 276 10.82 -3.81 -10.67
CA ARG A 276 11.64 -3.12 -9.66
C ARG A 276 10.88 -2.00 -8.96
N GLU A 277 10.05 -1.30 -9.71
CA GLU A 277 9.37 -0.09 -9.26
C GLU A 277 8.05 -0.38 -8.53
N MET A 278 7.41 -1.50 -8.87
CA MET A 278 6.22 -2.04 -8.24
C MET A 278 6.58 -3.08 -7.18
#